data_AF-A0A5C2S6I5-F1
#
_entry.id   AF-A0A5C2S6I5-F1
#
_cell.length_a   1.000
_cell.length_b   1.000
_cell.length_c   1.000
_cell.angle_alpha   90.00
_cell.angle_beta   90.00
_cell.angle_gamma   90.00
#
_symmetry.space_group_name_H-M   'P 1'
#
loop_
_entity.id
_entity.type
_entity.pdbx_description
1 polymer ?
#
loop_
_entity_poly.entity_id
_entity_poly.type
_entity_poly.pdbx_seq_one_letter_code
_entity_poly.pdbx_strand_id
1 'polypeptide(L)'
;MNAGSPTPPRPQPASRQDTLVFFLRGHNKENIGDRHPALADDKRVRRIAPVLDSIPRLLINQAGRHVYAIGIVRPSFDNPKALILVSGNVQQVPEDVVVHLESLLNALHAARLRVREKDCVSFPPSFLEIPTYIPENTDDPLLKQILAMEVAVYRHSWIKVKRRSEKYGWSKAFLDVCAAVLSPSPPQLISREALTVLEELRGPEGDRDSILREFRTASGALVAILDVLRGECDDARIHWLRLALDALDISVDSLRQLLPGVLLNCRSYIRLVDEKYQYQGPDIARWMQKLLSTRQDFAQVMSFIGSPTLDDVLGAGFEIKVVTPAPVPPVLWEVSMDSLKSALGERYYNVAGMEESAMEKFVDRLANKIGHAVTKKDGIHCECAILVELDKISHTRPVIPYVGVSKLSCAFCHAYFTAYRQSKGSDIMTRGTHGQIVPWRSPTLAHDPQLDEMVRASMSSQLATSLGAAVMEGRGGSSQPLHVPHRKTNPVIRWSSPLFLRQW
;
A
#
# COMPACT_ATOMS: atom_id res chain seq x y z
N MET A 1 -28.52 57.46 -19.77
CA MET A 1 -27.34 56.60 -19.98
C MET A 1 -27.16 55.74 -18.74
N ASN A 2 -27.68 54.50 -18.75
CA ASN A 2 -27.53 53.58 -17.63
C ASN A 2 -26.23 52.79 -17.82
N ALA A 3 -25.27 53.04 -16.95
CA ALA A 3 -24.04 52.26 -16.85
C ALA A 3 -24.37 50.90 -16.25
N GLY A 4 -24.34 49.86 -17.09
CA GLY A 4 -24.47 48.47 -16.66
C GLY A 4 -23.28 48.07 -15.79
N SER A 5 -23.57 47.60 -14.58
CA SER A 5 -22.61 47.03 -13.66
C SER A 5 -21.95 45.79 -14.29
N PRO A 6 -20.63 45.59 -14.15
CA PRO A 6 -19.96 44.42 -14.70
C PRO A 6 -20.45 43.16 -13.98
N THR A 7 -20.98 42.22 -14.77
CA THR A 7 -21.34 40.87 -14.32
C THR A 7 -20.13 40.22 -13.65
N PRO A 8 -20.26 39.60 -12.47
CA PRO A 8 -19.14 38.90 -11.84
C PRO A 8 -18.65 37.78 -12.76
N PRO A 9 -17.32 37.53 -12.81
CA PRO A 9 -16.77 36.48 -13.64
C PRO A 9 -17.39 35.13 -13.25
N ARG A 10 -17.89 34.41 -14.25
CA ARG A 10 -18.30 33.01 -14.10
C ARG A 10 -17.16 32.24 -13.43
N PRO A 11 -17.42 31.39 -12.42
CA PRO A 11 -16.38 30.55 -11.83
C PRO A 11 -15.71 29.74 -12.94
N GLN A 12 -14.39 29.91 -13.09
CA GLN A 12 -13.61 29.17 -14.07
C GLN A 12 -13.82 27.67 -13.85
N PRO A 13 -14.02 26.87 -14.92
CA PRO A 13 -14.25 25.45 -14.76
C PRO A 13 -13.04 24.80 -14.08
N ALA A 14 -13.33 23.95 -13.09
CA ALA A 14 -12.35 23.23 -12.29
C ALA A 14 -11.28 22.52 -13.16
N SER A 15 -10.08 22.39 -12.58
CA SER A 15 -8.88 21.74 -13.13
C SER A 15 -9.15 20.62 -14.15
N ARG A 16 -8.62 20.79 -15.38
CA ARG A 16 -8.75 19.86 -16.51
C ARG A 16 -8.32 18.42 -16.19
N GLN A 17 -7.37 18.27 -15.27
CA GLN A 17 -6.83 16.97 -14.88
C GLN A 17 -7.86 16.10 -14.18
N ASP A 18 -8.68 16.72 -13.33
CA ASP A 18 -9.71 16.02 -12.58
C ASP A 18 -10.77 15.46 -13.55
N THR A 19 -11.08 16.21 -14.61
CA THR A 19 -11.95 15.76 -15.70
C THR A 19 -11.33 14.62 -16.51
N LEU A 20 -10.04 14.70 -16.86
CA LEU A 20 -9.34 13.62 -17.56
C LEU A 20 -9.29 12.33 -16.72
N VAL A 21 -9.00 12.47 -15.43
CA VAL A 21 -9.06 11.39 -14.43
C VAL A 21 -10.45 10.76 -14.38
N PHE A 22 -11.50 11.58 -14.39
CA PHE A 22 -12.88 11.11 -14.42
C PHE A 22 -13.18 10.23 -15.65
N PHE A 23 -12.81 10.68 -16.85
CA PHE A 23 -12.99 9.91 -18.08
C PHE A 23 -12.18 8.60 -18.09
N LEU A 24 -10.92 8.65 -17.68
CA LEU A 24 -10.05 7.47 -17.58
C LEU A 24 -10.59 6.42 -16.61
N ARG A 25 -11.11 6.85 -15.45
CA ARG A 25 -11.76 5.96 -14.49
C ARG A 25 -13.00 5.28 -15.07
N GLY A 26 -13.75 6.02 -15.89
CA GLY A 26 -14.93 5.51 -16.59
C GLY A 26 -14.66 4.29 -17.48
N HIS A 27 -13.49 4.30 -18.15
CA HIS A 27 -13.07 3.30 -19.14
C HIS A 27 -12.77 1.91 -18.54
N ASN A 28 -12.65 1.77 -17.22
CA ASN A 28 -12.49 0.47 -16.55
C ASN A 28 -11.18 -0.30 -16.83
N LYS A 29 -10.08 0.38 -17.19
CA LYS A 29 -8.78 -0.25 -16.93
C LYS A 29 -8.56 -0.24 -15.43
N GLU A 30 -8.63 -1.42 -14.82
CA GLU A 30 -8.24 -1.59 -13.42
C GLU A 30 -6.77 -1.22 -13.18
N ASN A 31 -5.96 -1.01 -14.22
CA ASN A 31 -4.60 -0.51 -14.12
C ASN A 31 -4.22 0.45 -15.27
N ILE A 32 -3.68 1.62 -14.96
CA ILE A 32 -2.92 2.46 -15.89
C ILE A 32 -1.47 2.45 -15.39
N GLY A 33 -0.56 1.94 -16.22
CA GLY A 33 0.88 1.94 -15.97
C GLY A 33 1.48 0.54 -15.77
N ASP A 34 2.74 0.42 -16.18
CA ASP A 34 3.58 -0.71 -15.81
C ASP A 34 3.81 -0.73 -14.30
N ARG A 35 3.81 -1.93 -13.72
CA ARG A 35 4.16 -2.11 -12.31
C ARG A 35 5.64 -1.73 -12.13
N HIS A 36 5.87 -0.73 -11.28
CA HIS A 36 7.16 -0.22 -10.79
C HIS A 36 8.02 0.60 -11.75
N PRO A 37 8.34 1.86 -11.40
CA PRO A 37 9.69 2.37 -11.57
C PRO A 37 10.59 1.95 -10.39
N ALA A 38 11.87 1.75 -10.67
CA ALA A 38 12.90 1.41 -9.70
C ALA A 38 13.02 2.48 -8.60
N LEU A 39 13.33 2.05 -7.37
CA LEU A 39 13.84 2.93 -6.31
C LEU A 39 14.96 3.81 -6.89
N ALA A 40 15.05 5.07 -6.46
CA ALA A 40 16.21 5.92 -6.72
C ALA A 40 17.51 5.12 -6.53
N ASP A 41 18.53 5.47 -7.31
CA ASP A 41 19.87 4.89 -7.13
C ASP A 41 20.56 5.36 -5.84
N ASP A 42 19.91 6.26 -5.10
CA ASP A 42 20.34 6.65 -3.77
C ASP A 42 20.23 5.48 -2.77
N LYS A 43 21.39 4.93 -2.42
CA LYS A 43 21.57 3.90 -1.40
C LYS A 43 20.95 4.27 -0.04
N ARG A 44 20.90 5.56 0.33
CA ARG A 44 20.28 6.01 1.59
C ARG A 44 18.77 5.87 1.55
N VAL A 45 18.13 6.31 0.47
CA VAL A 45 16.68 6.16 0.28
C VAL A 45 16.31 4.67 0.30
N ARG A 46 17.08 3.80 -0.35
CA ARG A 46 16.84 2.34 -0.31
C ARG A 46 16.88 1.75 1.10
N ARG A 47 17.73 2.28 1.99
CA ARG A 47 17.82 1.84 3.39
C ARG A 47 16.69 2.39 4.26
N ILE A 48 16.27 3.63 4.02
CA ILE A 48 15.27 4.33 4.85
C ILE A 48 13.84 3.99 4.42
N ALA A 49 13.60 3.81 3.12
CA ALA A 49 12.27 3.60 2.54
C ALA A 49 11.45 2.47 3.19
N PRO A 50 12.01 1.27 3.45
CA PRO A 50 11.27 0.22 4.14
C PRO A 50 10.79 0.63 5.54
N VAL A 51 11.60 1.38 6.28
CA VAL A 51 11.26 1.89 7.61
C VAL A 51 10.14 2.92 7.51
N LEU A 52 10.26 3.88 6.59
CA LEU A 52 9.25 4.92 6.38
C LEU A 52 7.92 4.37 5.87
N ASP A 53 7.94 3.28 5.12
CA ASP A 53 6.71 2.55 4.74
C ASP A 53 6.10 1.77 5.90
N SER A 54 6.92 1.30 6.84
CA SER A 54 6.47 0.46 7.95
C SER A 54 5.71 1.27 9.00
N ILE A 55 6.20 2.46 9.35
CA ILE A 55 5.54 3.36 10.31
C ILE A 55 4.04 3.58 9.98
N PRO A 56 3.63 4.07 8.79
CA PRO A 56 2.22 4.30 8.47
C PRO A 56 1.40 3.00 8.40
N ARG A 57 2.01 1.82 8.23
CA ARG A 57 1.30 0.52 8.29
C ARG A 57 1.01 0.09 9.72
N LEU A 58 1.90 0.44 10.64
CA LEU A 58 1.70 0.24 12.08
C LEU A 58 0.60 1.16 12.61
N LEU A 59 0.40 2.35 12.02
CA LEU A 59 -0.70 3.27 12.36
C LEU A 59 -2.10 2.72 12.05
N ILE A 60 -2.22 1.67 11.23
CA ILE A 60 -3.52 1.07 10.90
C ILE A 60 -4.01 0.21 12.07
N ASN A 61 -5.06 0.67 12.76
CA ASN A 61 -5.77 -0.05 13.83
C ASN A 61 -6.93 -0.94 13.33
N GLN A 62 -7.60 -0.56 12.25
CA GLN A 62 -8.73 -1.31 11.68
C GLN A 62 -8.43 -1.83 10.28
N ALA A 63 -8.87 -3.06 9.98
CA ALA A 63 -8.87 -3.53 8.59
C ALA A 63 -9.92 -2.75 7.79
N GLY A 64 -9.50 -1.88 6.86
CA GLY A 64 -10.42 -1.03 6.12
C GLY A 64 -9.78 0.02 5.20
N ARG A 65 -10.59 1.02 4.82
CA ARG A 65 -10.26 2.10 3.88
C ARG A 65 -9.17 3.05 4.39
N HIS A 66 -8.78 3.02 5.66
CA HIS A 66 -7.72 3.87 6.18
C HIS A 66 -6.40 3.62 5.44
N VAL A 67 -5.82 4.70 4.96
CA VAL A 67 -4.49 4.79 4.35
C VAL A 67 -3.85 6.02 4.95
N TYR A 68 -2.66 5.83 5.51
CA TYR A 68 -1.81 6.89 6.01
C TYR A 68 -0.56 7.04 5.15
N ALA A 69 -0.03 8.26 5.12
CA ALA A 69 1.25 8.62 4.56
C ALA A 69 2.03 9.48 5.55
N ILE A 70 3.36 9.34 5.54
CA ILE A 70 4.26 10.15 6.36
C ILE A 70 5.35 10.80 5.51
N GLY A 71 5.77 11.98 5.94
CA GLY A 71 6.94 12.69 5.41
C GLY A 71 7.83 13.16 6.55
N ILE A 72 9.12 13.33 6.30
CA ILE A 72 10.07 13.77 7.31
C ILE A 72 10.85 14.98 6.82
N VAL A 73 10.83 16.03 7.63
CA VAL A 73 11.72 17.19 7.52
C VAL A 73 12.82 17.02 8.56
N ARG A 74 14.08 17.14 8.13
CA ARG A 74 15.23 16.99 9.01
C ARG A 74 15.35 18.16 9.99
N PRO A 75 16.04 17.96 11.12
CA PRO A 75 16.52 19.06 11.94
C PRO A 75 17.30 20.09 11.11
N SER A 76 17.23 21.35 11.52
CA SER A 76 18.06 22.45 11.03
C SER A 76 18.55 23.28 12.21
N PHE A 77 19.46 24.24 11.98
CA PHE A 77 19.94 25.13 13.04
C PHE A 77 18.81 25.88 13.75
N ASP A 78 17.83 26.39 13.01
CA ASP A 78 16.68 27.12 13.57
C ASP A 78 15.63 26.19 14.19
N ASN A 79 15.63 24.91 13.80
CA ASN A 79 14.64 23.92 14.23
C ASN A 79 15.36 22.62 14.59
N PRO A 80 15.83 22.46 15.84
CA PRO A 80 16.69 21.35 16.21
C PRO A 80 15.96 19.99 16.21
N LYS A 81 14.63 19.97 16.16
CA LYS A 81 13.82 18.76 16.09
C LYS A 81 13.44 18.43 14.64
N ALA A 82 13.35 17.13 14.33
CA ALA A 82 12.70 16.70 13.09
C ALA A 82 11.21 17.04 13.12
N LEU A 83 10.65 17.35 11.96
CA LEU A 83 9.20 17.50 11.80
C LEU A 83 8.67 16.30 11.02
N ILE A 84 7.77 15.55 11.65
CA ILE A 84 7.09 14.40 11.09
C ILE A 84 5.72 14.85 10.62
N LEU A 85 5.51 14.78 9.31
CA LEU A 85 4.23 15.06 8.69
C LEU A 85 3.42 13.76 8.62
N VAL A 86 2.16 13.79 9.03
CA VAL A 86 1.24 12.65 8.90
C VAL A 86 -0.06 13.08 8.24
N SER A 87 -0.51 12.31 7.25
CA SER A 87 -1.79 12.53 6.57
C SER A 87 -2.53 11.22 6.39
N GLY A 88 -3.85 11.28 6.29
CA GLY A 88 -4.71 10.13 6.06
C GLY A 88 -5.69 10.39 4.92
N ASN A 89 -6.17 9.35 4.26
CA ASN A 89 -7.26 9.44 3.27
C ASN A 89 -8.66 9.60 3.91
N VAL A 90 -8.68 10.14 5.12
CA VAL A 90 -9.84 10.48 5.92
C VAL A 90 -9.86 12.00 6.09
N GLN A 91 -11.04 12.58 6.31
CA GLN A 91 -11.18 14.04 6.42
C GLN A 91 -10.29 14.64 7.51
N GLN A 92 -10.03 13.89 8.58
CA GLN A 92 -9.10 14.24 9.64
C GLN A 92 -8.42 12.96 10.14
N VAL A 93 -7.11 13.03 10.39
CA VAL A 93 -6.38 11.92 11.03
C VAL A 93 -6.92 11.77 12.46
N PRO A 94 -7.40 10.57 12.85
CA PRO A 94 -7.92 10.35 14.20
C PRO A 94 -6.88 10.65 15.29
N GLU A 95 -7.31 11.21 16.41
CA GLU A 95 -6.42 11.59 17.52
C GLU A 95 -5.68 10.38 18.10
N ASP A 96 -6.36 9.23 18.23
CA ASP A 96 -5.75 7.97 18.69
C ASP A 96 -4.59 7.51 17.79
N VAL A 97 -4.67 7.79 16.49
CA VAL A 97 -3.59 7.49 15.53
C VAL A 97 -2.40 8.42 15.72
N VAL A 98 -2.63 9.69 16.03
CA VAL A 98 -1.57 10.66 16.32
C VAL A 98 -0.87 10.32 17.63
N VAL A 99 -1.65 10.03 18.69
CA VAL A 99 -1.13 9.58 19.99
C VAL A 99 -0.31 8.29 19.83
N HIS A 100 -0.80 7.34 19.03
CA HIS A 100 -0.05 6.11 18.76
C HIS A 100 1.26 6.36 18.01
N LEU A 101 1.24 7.24 16.98
CA LEU A 101 2.46 7.65 16.27
C LEU A 101 3.47 8.31 17.20
N GLU A 102 3.02 9.21 18.07
CA GLU A 102 3.86 9.88 19.05
C GLU A 102 4.47 8.89 20.03
N SER A 103 3.66 7.97 20.58
CA SER A 103 4.15 6.91 21.47
C SER A 103 5.18 6.01 20.78
N LEU A 104 4.96 5.64 19.52
CA LEU A 104 5.88 4.80 18.75
C LEU A 104 7.22 5.51 18.52
N LEU A 105 7.18 6.79 18.09
CA LEU A 105 8.39 7.56 17.82
C LEU A 105 9.16 7.90 19.11
N ASN A 106 8.46 8.19 20.22
CA ASN A 106 9.08 8.41 21.53
C ASN A 106 9.78 7.14 22.03
N ALA A 107 9.12 5.99 21.91
CA ALA A 107 9.72 4.71 22.29
C ALA A 107 10.95 4.39 21.42
N LEU A 108 10.90 4.65 20.11
CA LEU A 108 12.02 4.50 19.19
C LEU A 108 13.20 5.41 19.55
N HIS A 109 12.92 6.69 19.82
CA HIS A 109 13.91 7.68 20.22
C HIS A 109 14.61 7.28 21.53
N ALA A 110 13.84 6.92 22.56
CA ALA A 110 14.41 6.55 23.84
C ALA A 110 15.17 5.21 23.80
N ALA A 111 14.73 4.23 22.99
CA ALA A 111 15.49 2.99 22.78
C ALA A 111 16.85 3.29 22.15
N ARG A 112 16.88 4.23 21.19
CA ARG A 112 18.10 4.67 20.52
C ARG A 112 19.07 5.40 21.46
N LEU A 113 18.56 6.26 22.35
CA LEU A 113 19.40 6.93 23.36
C LEU A 113 20.15 5.89 24.22
N ARG A 114 19.46 4.82 24.62
CA ARG A 114 20.09 3.72 25.38
C ARG A 114 21.14 2.94 24.59
N VAL A 115 20.95 2.77 23.28
CA VAL A 115 21.99 2.15 22.43
C VAL A 115 23.23 3.04 22.39
N ARG A 116 23.06 4.35 22.21
CA ARG A 116 24.19 5.29 22.23
C ARG A 116 24.94 5.27 23.57
N GLU A 117 24.22 5.25 24.69
CA GLU A 117 24.83 5.15 26.02
C GLU A 117 25.68 3.88 26.17
N LYS A 118 25.23 2.74 25.61
CA LYS A 118 26.02 1.49 25.59
C LYS A 118 27.22 1.57 24.64
N ASP A 119 27.04 2.09 23.43
CA ASP A 119 28.09 2.22 22.41
C ASP A 119 29.23 3.16 22.84
N CYS A 120 28.95 4.18 23.66
CA CYS A 120 29.99 5.05 24.23
C CYS A 120 30.93 4.31 25.19
N VAL A 121 30.56 3.12 25.69
CA VAL A 121 31.32 2.35 26.68
C VAL A 121 32.09 1.19 26.03
N SER A 122 31.66 0.69 24.87
CA SER A 122 32.27 -0.45 24.18
C SER A 122 32.82 -0.08 22.80
N PHE A 123 34.15 -0.13 22.64
CA PHE A 123 34.84 0.05 21.36
C PHE A 123 35.39 -1.30 20.86
N PRO A 124 35.18 -1.70 19.59
CA PRO A 124 34.40 -1.02 18.55
C PRO A 124 32.88 -1.13 18.76
N PRO A 125 32.07 -0.23 18.16
CA PRO A 125 30.62 -0.35 18.19
C PRO A 125 30.22 -1.69 17.58
N SER A 126 29.76 -2.59 18.44
CA SER A 126 29.21 -3.87 18.00
C SER A 126 27.90 -3.55 17.31
N PHE A 127 27.64 -4.14 16.13
CA PHE A 127 26.28 -4.09 15.60
C PHE A 127 25.37 -4.70 16.65
N LEU A 128 24.52 -3.87 17.27
CA LEU A 128 23.58 -4.35 18.25
C LEU A 128 22.56 -5.24 17.52
N GLU A 129 22.75 -6.55 17.59
CA GLU A 129 21.76 -7.51 17.15
C GLU A 129 20.63 -7.53 18.18
N ILE A 130 19.55 -6.81 17.85
CA ILE A 130 18.32 -6.92 18.61
C ILE A 130 17.73 -8.29 18.30
N PRO A 131 17.52 -9.15 19.33
CA PRO A 131 16.99 -10.48 19.09
C PRO A 131 15.59 -10.38 18.49
N THR A 132 15.28 -11.31 17.58
CA THR A 132 13.95 -11.41 16.96
C THR A 132 12.86 -11.67 17.99
N TYR A 133 13.22 -12.37 19.08
CA TYR A 133 12.36 -12.63 20.22
C TYR A 133 12.90 -11.96 21.49
N ILE A 134 12.01 -11.24 22.18
CA ILE A 134 12.32 -10.62 23.47
C ILE A 134 11.50 -11.32 24.56
N PRO A 135 12.14 -12.03 25.50
CA PRO A 135 11.46 -12.65 26.63
C PRO A 135 10.72 -11.63 27.49
N GLU A 136 9.54 -12.00 27.98
CA GLU A 136 8.72 -11.16 28.87
C GLU A 136 9.46 -10.78 30.16
N ASN A 137 10.25 -11.73 30.68
CA ASN A 137 11.05 -11.59 31.89
C ASN A 137 12.48 -11.08 31.63
N THR A 138 12.75 -10.48 30.47
CA THR A 138 14.09 -9.91 30.21
C THR A 138 14.41 -8.83 31.24
N ASP A 139 15.64 -8.81 31.77
CA ASP A 139 16.09 -7.76 32.68
C ASP A 139 16.81 -6.60 32.00
N ASP A 140 17.15 -6.73 30.70
CA ASP A 140 17.80 -5.66 29.94
C ASP A 140 16.82 -4.50 29.75
N PRO A 141 17.12 -3.29 30.25
CA PRO A 141 16.23 -2.14 30.11
C PRO A 141 15.87 -1.83 28.64
N LEU A 142 16.83 -1.95 27.72
CA LEU A 142 16.58 -1.72 26.30
C LEU A 142 15.56 -2.72 25.75
N LEU A 143 15.74 -4.00 26.07
CA LEU A 143 14.81 -5.04 25.64
C LEU A 143 13.43 -4.86 26.28
N LYS A 144 13.33 -4.50 27.57
CA LYS A 144 12.06 -4.13 28.22
C LYS A 144 11.34 -2.99 27.49
N GLN A 145 12.07 -1.99 27.04
CA GLN A 145 11.50 -0.86 26.31
C GLN A 145 11.00 -1.24 24.92
N ILE A 146 11.79 -2.03 24.19
CA ILE A 146 11.40 -2.54 22.88
C ILE A 146 10.16 -3.43 23.00
N LEU A 147 10.14 -4.30 24.02
CA LEU A 147 9.01 -5.15 24.36
C LEU A 147 7.73 -4.33 24.59
N ALA A 148 7.81 -3.27 25.40
CA ALA A 148 6.68 -2.38 25.66
C ALA A 148 6.18 -1.69 24.38
N MET A 149 7.11 -1.27 23.51
CA MET A 149 6.79 -0.68 22.21
C MET A 149 6.06 -1.69 21.30
N GLU A 150 6.54 -2.93 21.24
CA GLU A 150 5.90 -3.99 20.46
C GLU A 150 4.49 -4.30 20.97
N VAL A 151 4.32 -4.42 22.29
CA VAL A 151 3.01 -4.62 22.92
C VAL A 151 2.04 -3.49 22.56
N ALA A 152 2.48 -2.24 22.59
CA ALA A 152 1.67 -1.09 22.20
C ALA A 152 1.24 -1.15 20.72
N VAL A 153 2.13 -1.60 19.82
CA VAL A 153 1.83 -1.81 18.39
C VAL A 153 0.79 -2.90 18.18
N TYR A 154 0.89 -4.03 18.89
CA TYR A 154 -0.14 -5.08 18.80
C TYR A 154 -1.46 -4.67 19.42
N ARG A 155 -1.45 -3.92 20.52
CA ARG A 155 -2.67 -3.36 21.13
C ARG A 155 -3.40 -2.47 20.13
N HIS A 156 -2.69 -1.54 19.48
CA HIS A 156 -3.25 -0.66 18.46
C HIS A 156 -3.79 -1.43 17.26
N SER A 157 -3.08 -2.48 16.83
CA SER A 157 -3.40 -3.25 15.63
C SER A 157 -4.24 -4.51 15.86
N TRP A 158 -4.72 -4.75 17.08
CA TRP A 158 -5.43 -5.98 17.46
C TRP A 158 -6.60 -6.30 16.54
N ILE A 159 -7.48 -5.31 16.30
CA ILE A 159 -8.65 -5.45 15.43
C ILE A 159 -8.23 -5.77 13.98
N LYS A 160 -7.15 -5.14 13.49
CA LYS A 160 -6.59 -5.42 12.16
C LYS A 160 -6.10 -6.86 12.05
N VAL A 161 -5.35 -7.36 13.02
CA VAL A 161 -4.81 -8.74 13.03
C VAL A 161 -5.95 -9.76 13.14
N LYS A 162 -6.89 -9.55 14.08
CA LYS A 162 -8.10 -10.38 14.25
C LYS A 162 -8.87 -10.54 12.95
N ARG A 163 -9.27 -9.43 12.32
CA ARG A 163 -10.01 -9.46 11.04
C ARG A 163 -9.25 -10.14 9.90
N ARG A 164 -7.91 -10.05 9.88
CA ARG A 164 -7.09 -10.74 8.86
C ARG A 164 -7.02 -12.25 9.10
N SER A 165 -7.04 -12.70 10.35
CA SER A 165 -7.04 -14.12 10.72
C SER A 165 -8.37 -14.82 10.38
N GLU A 166 -9.48 -14.09 10.48
CA GLU A 166 -10.85 -14.59 10.21
C GLU A 166 -11.25 -14.48 8.73
N LYS A 167 -10.46 -13.77 7.93
CA LYS A 167 -10.83 -13.37 6.57
C LYS A 167 -11.12 -14.58 5.67
N TYR A 168 -12.36 -14.65 5.19
CA TYR A 168 -12.83 -15.62 4.18
C TYR A 168 -12.59 -17.11 4.52
N GLY A 169 -12.35 -17.43 5.80
CA GLY A 169 -12.02 -18.81 6.21
C GLY A 169 -10.68 -19.33 5.68
N TRP A 170 -9.76 -18.44 5.30
CA TRP A 170 -8.46 -18.81 4.72
C TRP A 170 -7.53 -19.49 5.70
N SER A 171 -7.66 -19.18 7.00
CA SER A 171 -6.98 -19.90 8.07
C SER A 171 -7.36 -21.37 8.10
N LYS A 172 -8.67 -21.68 8.06
CA LYS A 172 -9.15 -23.06 7.95
C LYS A 172 -8.60 -23.77 6.71
N ALA A 173 -8.68 -23.13 5.54
CA ALA A 173 -8.19 -23.72 4.30
C ALA A 173 -6.68 -24.05 4.36
N PHE A 174 -5.87 -23.21 5.00
CA PHE A 174 -4.45 -23.50 5.21
C PHE A 174 -4.24 -24.64 6.21
N LEU A 175 -4.98 -24.67 7.32
CA LEU A 175 -4.91 -25.76 8.30
C LEU A 175 -5.33 -27.11 7.69
N ASP A 176 -6.33 -27.12 6.80
CA ASP A 176 -6.75 -28.33 6.07
C ASP A 176 -5.60 -28.85 5.18
N VAL A 177 -4.82 -27.97 4.54
CA VAL A 177 -3.60 -28.36 3.80
C VAL A 177 -2.54 -28.94 4.74
N CYS A 178 -2.25 -28.26 5.85
CA CYS A 178 -1.29 -28.76 6.84
C CYS A 178 -1.68 -30.15 7.33
N ALA A 179 -2.96 -30.39 7.63
CA ALA A 179 -3.45 -31.69 8.05
C ALA A 179 -3.26 -32.77 6.96
N ALA A 180 -3.52 -32.45 5.69
CA ALA A 180 -3.30 -33.39 4.59
C ALA A 180 -1.80 -33.73 4.40
N VAL A 181 -0.93 -32.72 4.47
CA VAL A 181 0.52 -32.90 4.33
C VAL A 181 1.06 -33.78 5.45
N LEU A 182 0.63 -33.52 6.69
CA LEU A 182 1.08 -34.21 7.90
C LEU A 182 0.45 -35.59 8.10
N SER A 183 -0.61 -35.91 7.36
CA SER A 183 -1.24 -37.23 7.43
C SER A 183 -0.30 -38.31 6.87
N PRO A 184 -0.13 -39.46 7.55
CA PRO A 184 0.70 -40.56 7.06
C PRO A 184 0.12 -41.24 5.81
N SER A 185 -1.17 -41.04 5.53
CA SER A 185 -1.84 -41.57 4.34
C SER A 185 -2.64 -40.47 3.65
N PRO A 186 -2.63 -40.39 2.30
CA PRO A 186 -3.44 -39.43 1.58
C PRO A 186 -4.94 -39.71 1.83
N PRO A 187 -5.80 -38.67 1.80
CA PRO A 187 -7.24 -38.89 1.90
C PRO A 187 -7.73 -39.80 0.77
N GLN A 188 -8.61 -40.76 1.07
CA GLN A 188 -9.02 -41.84 0.14
C GLN A 188 -9.78 -41.34 -1.10
N LEU A 189 -10.32 -40.12 -1.07
CA LEU A 189 -11.19 -39.51 -2.09
C LEU A 189 -10.58 -38.21 -2.65
N ILE A 190 -9.33 -38.24 -3.11
CA ILE A 190 -8.72 -37.10 -3.82
C ILE A 190 -8.38 -37.46 -5.26
N SER A 191 -8.42 -36.45 -6.14
CA SER A 191 -8.02 -36.63 -7.54
C SER A 191 -6.54 -36.95 -7.66
N ARG A 192 -6.13 -37.54 -8.80
CA ARG A 192 -4.72 -37.84 -9.07
C ARG A 192 -3.86 -36.57 -9.09
N GLU A 193 -4.40 -35.48 -9.61
CA GLU A 193 -3.75 -34.17 -9.63
C GLU A 193 -3.55 -33.63 -8.21
N ALA A 194 -4.56 -33.76 -7.34
CA ALA A 194 -4.45 -33.34 -5.94
C ALA A 194 -3.40 -34.16 -5.19
N LEU A 195 -3.31 -35.47 -5.47
CA LEU A 195 -2.29 -36.34 -4.89
C LEU A 195 -0.88 -35.91 -5.33
N THR A 196 -0.67 -35.59 -6.60
CA THR A 196 0.63 -35.09 -7.10
C THR A 196 1.05 -33.82 -6.36
N VAL A 197 0.16 -32.83 -6.23
CA VAL A 197 0.47 -31.58 -5.50
C VAL A 197 0.74 -31.86 -4.02
N LEU A 198 0.05 -32.82 -3.42
CA LEU A 198 0.28 -33.20 -2.03
C LEU A 198 1.67 -33.83 -1.82
N GLU A 199 2.09 -34.71 -2.72
CA GLU A 199 3.45 -35.29 -2.68
C GLU A 199 4.53 -34.23 -2.92
N GLU A 200 4.29 -33.28 -3.82
CA GLU A 200 5.17 -32.11 -3.98
C GLU A 200 5.28 -31.30 -2.69
N LEU A 201 4.16 -31.08 -1.97
CA LEU A 201 4.14 -30.37 -0.69
C LEU A 201 4.86 -31.11 0.44
N ARG A 202 4.95 -32.45 0.38
CA ARG A 202 5.76 -33.26 1.30
C ARG A 202 7.26 -33.20 0.99
N GLY A 203 7.58 -32.83 -0.25
CA GLY A 203 8.94 -32.65 -0.73
C GLY A 203 9.74 -33.95 -0.89
N PRO A 204 11.01 -33.81 -1.29
CA PRO A 204 11.89 -34.95 -1.52
C PRO A 204 12.23 -35.66 -0.21
N GLU A 205 12.56 -36.95 -0.27
CA GLU A 205 12.83 -37.77 0.93
C GLU A 205 13.93 -37.19 1.83
N GLY A 206 14.96 -36.57 1.25
CA GLY A 206 16.07 -35.96 2.01
C GLY A 206 15.67 -34.78 2.89
N ASP A 207 14.65 -34.00 2.50
CA ASP A 207 14.19 -32.82 3.24
C ASP A 207 12.84 -33.02 3.93
N ARG A 208 12.19 -34.17 3.71
CA ARG A 208 10.81 -34.45 4.12
C ARG A 208 10.57 -34.21 5.60
N ASP A 209 11.43 -34.72 6.48
CA ASP A 209 11.25 -34.54 7.93
C ASP A 209 11.33 -33.06 8.36
N SER A 210 12.19 -32.29 7.71
CA SER A 210 12.30 -30.85 7.94
C SER A 210 11.05 -30.12 7.46
N ILE A 211 10.57 -30.44 6.26
CA ILE A 211 9.34 -29.86 5.70
C ILE A 211 8.12 -30.17 6.58
N LEU A 212 7.95 -31.43 6.98
CA LEU A 212 6.87 -31.86 7.86
C LEU A 212 6.94 -31.18 9.23
N ARG A 213 8.14 -31.00 9.78
CA ARG A 213 8.34 -30.23 11.01
C ARG A 213 7.88 -28.78 10.83
N GLU A 214 8.27 -28.11 9.75
CA GLU A 214 7.86 -26.71 9.52
C GLU A 214 6.36 -26.56 9.28
N PHE A 215 5.71 -27.50 8.56
CA PHE A 215 4.25 -27.52 8.46
C PHE A 215 3.57 -27.72 9.82
N ARG A 216 4.14 -28.56 10.70
CA ARG A 216 3.64 -28.75 12.07
C ARG A 216 3.75 -27.47 12.89
N THR A 217 4.91 -26.81 12.83
CA THR A 217 5.15 -25.52 13.51
C THR A 217 4.20 -24.45 13.01
N ALA A 218 4.07 -24.29 11.69
CA ALA A 218 3.17 -23.31 11.08
C ALA A 218 1.71 -23.56 11.46
N SER A 219 1.27 -24.82 11.46
CA SER A 219 -0.08 -25.21 11.87
C SER A 219 -0.34 -24.89 13.34
N GLY A 220 0.54 -25.32 14.24
CA GLY A 220 0.41 -25.06 15.68
C GLY A 220 0.44 -23.57 16.01
N ALA A 221 1.33 -22.80 15.37
CA ALA A 221 1.42 -21.36 15.52
C ALA A 221 0.14 -20.65 15.04
N LEU A 222 -0.43 -21.05 13.90
CA LEU A 222 -1.69 -20.50 13.42
C LEU A 222 -2.86 -20.81 14.35
N VAL A 223 -2.94 -22.03 14.89
CA VAL A 223 -3.97 -22.39 15.89
C VAL A 223 -3.85 -21.49 17.12
N ALA A 224 -2.63 -21.32 17.65
CA ALA A 224 -2.38 -20.45 18.79
C ALA A 224 -2.79 -18.99 18.51
N ILE A 225 -2.47 -18.45 17.31
CA ILE A 225 -2.91 -17.12 16.88
C ILE A 225 -4.43 -17.01 16.92
N LEU A 226 -5.15 -17.98 16.35
CA LEU A 226 -6.61 -17.97 16.29
C LEU A 226 -7.23 -18.05 17.68
N ASP A 227 -6.70 -18.90 18.56
CA ASP A 227 -7.21 -19.06 19.93
C ASP A 227 -6.99 -17.78 20.75
N VAL A 228 -5.83 -17.14 20.62
CA VAL A 228 -5.53 -15.85 21.26
C VAL A 228 -6.48 -14.75 20.78
N LEU A 229 -6.71 -14.65 19.47
CA LEU A 229 -7.54 -13.59 18.87
C LEU A 229 -9.04 -13.77 19.12
N ARG A 230 -9.51 -14.95 19.56
CA ARG A 230 -10.89 -15.13 20.02
C ARG A 230 -11.18 -14.32 21.29
N GLY A 231 -10.17 -14.11 22.14
CA GLY A 231 -10.28 -13.36 23.37
C GLY A 231 -10.34 -11.84 23.20
N GLU A 232 -10.38 -11.15 24.34
CA GLU A 232 -10.23 -9.70 24.43
C GLU A 232 -8.75 -9.30 24.28
N CYS A 233 -8.51 -8.02 24.00
CA CYS A 233 -7.15 -7.50 23.87
C CYS A 233 -6.58 -7.19 25.25
N ASP A 234 -5.64 -8.02 25.72
CA ASP A 234 -4.88 -7.82 26.96
C ASP A 234 -3.40 -8.19 26.76
N ASP A 235 -2.56 -7.79 27.72
CA ASP A 235 -1.09 -7.88 27.59
C ASP A 235 -0.60 -9.32 27.55
N ALA A 236 -1.21 -10.21 28.36
CA ALA A 236 -0.87 -11.63 28.36
C ALA A 236 -1.16 -12.27 26.99
N ARG A 237 -2.33 -12.00 26.42
CA ARG A 237 -2.69 -12.47 25.07
C ARG A 237 -1.81 -11.85 24.00
N ILE A 238 -1.42 -10.57 24.12
CA ILE A 238 -0.48 -9.95 23.19
C ILE A 238 0.89 -10.65 23.24
N HIS A 239 1.38 -11.04 24.42
CA HIS A 239 2.63 -11.81 24.53
C HIS A 239 2.54 -13.16 23.80
N TRP A 240 1.45 -13.90 23.99
CA TRP A 240 1.21 -15.15 23.25
C TRP A 240 1.06 -14.93 21.74
N LEU A 241 0.36 -13.87 21.32
CA LEU A 241 0.21 -13.53 19.90
C LEU A 241 1.55 -13.29 19.24
N ARG A 242 2.45 -12.56 19.91
CA ARG A 242 3.80 -12.24 19.41
C ARG A 242 4.61 -13.50 19.18
N LEU A 243 4.64 -14.39 20.18
CA LEU A 243 5.30 -15.69 20.10
C LEU A 243 4.77 -16.53 18.94
N ALA A 244 3.45 -16.61 18.80
CA ALA A 244 2.83 -17.42 17.76
C ALA A 244 3.04 -16.83 16.36
N LEU A 245 3.02 -15.50 16.21
CA LEU A 245 3.36 -14.84 14.95
C LEU A 245 4.85 -15.02 14.59
N ASP A 246 5.75 -15.05 15.57
CA ASP A 246 7.17 -15.35 15.39
C ASP A 246 7.41 -16.74 14.83
N ALA A 247 6.84 -17.75 15.51
CA ALA A 247 6.90 -19.14 15.06
C ALA A 247 6.29 -19.33 13.66
N LEU A 248 5.19 -18.65 13.35
CA LEU A 248 4.56 -18.73 12.04
C LEU A 248 5.43 -18.08 10.95
N ASP A 249 6.01 -16.92 11.21
CA ASP A 249 6.85 -16.20 10.24
C ASP A 249 8.12 -17.01 9.92
N ILE A 250 8.81 -17.51 10.94
CA ILE A 250 10.01 -18.35 10.80
C ILE A 250 9.69 -19.62 10.01
N SER A 251 8.65 -20.36 10.41
CA SER A 251 8.30 -21.63 9.75
C SER A 251 7.84 -21.43 8.30
N VAL A 252 7.09 -20.36 8.00
CA VAL A 252 6.69 -20.04 6.62
C VAL A 252 7.90 -19.67 5.77
N ASP A 253 8.87 -18.94 6.31
CA ASP A 253 10.08 -18.60 5.58
C ASP A 253 10.98 -19.82 5.36
N SER A 254 11.14 -20.69 6.35
CA SER A 254 11.80 -21.99 6.20
C SER A 254 11.12 -22.86 5.14
N LEU A 255 9.78 -22.93 5.13
CA LEU A 255 9.02 -23.64 4.10
C LEU A 255 9.28 -23.07 2.70
N ARG A 256 9.41 -21.74 2.54
CA ARG A 256 9.71 -21.12 1.24
C ARG A 256 11.12 -21.44 0.76
N GLN A 257 12.07 -21.59 1.67
CA GLN A 257 13.46 -21.95 1.35
C GLN A 257 13.56 -23.43 0.96
N LEU A 258 12.91 -24.32 1.71
CA LEU A 258 12.91 -25.76 1.46
C LEU A 258 12.06 -26.12 0.22
N LEU A 259 10.89 -25.50 0.07
CA LEU A 259 9.97 -25.66 -1.07
C LEU A 259 9.66 -24.30 -1.72
N PRO A 260 10.43 -23.90 -2.73
CA PRO A 260 10.10 -22.74 -3.54
C PRO A 260 8.70 -22.89 -4.15
N GLY A 261 7.81 -21.94 -3.87
CA GLY A 261 6.42 -21.98 -4.34
C GLY A 261 5.44 -22.72 -3.41
N VAL A 262 5.85 -23.13 -2.21
CA VAL A 262 5.00 -23.85 -1.23
C VAL A 262 3.59 -23.26 -1.08
N LEU A 263 3.45 -21.95 -0.91
CA LEU A 263 2.14 -21.31 -0.72
C LEU A 263 1.28 -21.29 -1.99
N LEU A 264 1.90 -21.32 -3.17
CA LEU A 264 1.19 -21.49 -4.43
C LEU A 264 0.69 -22.94 -4.55
N ASN A 265 1.50 -23.91 -4.15
CA ASN A 265 1.11 -25.32 -4.14
C ASN A 265 -0.01 -25.58 -3.10
N CYS A 266 0.02 -24.95 -1.93
CA CYS A 266 -1.11 -24.98 -0.98
C CYS A 266 -2.39 -24.47 -1.64
N ARG A 267 -2.32 -23.35 -2.37
CA ARG A 267 -3.47 -22.82 -3.11
C ARG A 267 -3.95 -23.79 -4.19
N SER A 268 -3.04 -24.40 -4.95
CA SER A 268 -3.38 -25.39 -5.97
C SER A 268 -4.09 -26.59 -5.38
N TYR A 269 -3.57 -27.13 -4.26
CA TYR A 269 -4.18 -28.24 -3.53
C TYR A 269 -5.62 -27.89 -3.09
N ILE A 270 -5.82 -26.74 -2.43
CA ILE A 270 -7.14 -26.28 -1.99
C ILE A 270 -8.16 -26.23 -3.14
N ARG A 271 -7.75 -25.73 -4.32
CA ARG A 271 -8.64 -25.65 -5.49
C ARG A 271 -9.05 -27.00 -6.05
N LEU A 272 -8.23 -28.03 -5.85
CA LEU A 272 -8.48 -29.37 -6.35
C LEU A 272 -9.36 -30.19 -5.41
N VAL A 273 -9.30 -29.94 -4.10
CA VAL A 273 -10.02 -30.73 -3.08
C VAL A 273 -11.28 -30.09 -2.54
N ASP A 274 -11.47 -28.79 -2.73
CA ASP A 274 -12.65 -28.07 -2.25
C ASP A 274 -13.33 -27.29 -3.40
N GLU A 275 -14.51 -27.78 -3.78
CA GLU A 275 -15.34 -27.22 -4.86
C GLU A 275 -15.65 -25.73 -4.64
N LYS A 276 -15.73 -25.28 -3.37
CA LYS A 276 -15.93 -23.87 -3.02
C LYS A 276 -14.88 -22.96 -3.65
N TYR A 277 -13.68 -23.48 -3.87
CA TYR A 277 -12.51 -22.73 -4.32
C TYR A 277 -12.14 -23.00 -5.79
N GLN A 278 -12.92 -23.79 -6.52
CA GLN A 278 -12.60 -24.22 -7.89
C GLN A 278 -12.29 -23.05 -8.83
N TYR A 279 -13.07 -21.96 -8.74
CA TYR A 279 -12.94 -20.79 -9.62
C TYR A 279 -12.03 -19.68 -9.08
N GLN A 280 -12.02 -19.47 -7.75
CA GLN A 280 -11.16 -18.47 -7.08
C GLN A 280 -10.66 -19.00 -5.74
N GLY A 281 -9.61 -19.83 -5.80
CA GLY A 281 -8.96 -20.31 -4.59
C GLY A 281 -8.24 -19.21 -3.81
N PRO A 282 -8.09 -19.40 -2.48
CA PRO A 282 -7.52 -18.40 -1.59
C PRO A 282 -6.10 -18.03 -2.02
N ASP A 283 -5.79 -16.74 -2.02
CA ASP A 283 -4.42 -16.27 -2.21
C ASP A 283 -3.68 -16.39 -0.88
N ILE A 284 -3.29 -17.62 -0.54
CA ILE A 284 -2.63 -17.98 0.74
C ILE A 284 -1.36 -17.15 0.93
N ALA A 285 -0.56 -16.94 -0.12
CA ALA A 285 0.64 -16.13 -0.06
C ALA A 285 0.34 -14.70 0.38
N ARG A 286 -0.62 -14.05 -0.29
CA ARG A 286 -1.02 -12.66 0.06
C ARG A 286 -1.72 -12.58 1.41
N TRP A 287 -2.49 -13.60 1.78
CA TRP A 287 -3.11 -13.67 3.10
C TRP A 287 -2.07 -13.75 4.19
N MET A 288 -1.11 -14.67 4.07
CA MET A 288 -0.04 -14.87 5.04
C MET A 288 0.80 -13.61 5.20
N GLN A 289 1.18 -12.97 4.09
CA GLN A 289 1.87 -11.68 4.10
C GLN A 289 1.08 -10.60 4.86
N LYS A 290 -0.25 -10.59 4.73
CA LYS A 290 -1.09 -9.64 5.47
C LYS A 290 -1.19 -10.01 6.95
N LEU A 291 -1.33 -11.28 7.30
CA LEU A 291 -1.41 -11.72 8.69
C LEU A 291 -0.14 -11.34 9.45
N LEU A 292 1.02 -11.58 8.84
CA LEU A 292 2.34 -11.32 9.40
C LEU A 292 2.80 -9.86 9.27
N SER A 293 2.03 -8.98 8.61
CA SER A 293 2.53 -7.66 8.25
C SER A 293 2.86 -6.78 9.47
N THR A 294 2.05 -6.82 10.54
CA THR A 294 2.34 -6.01 11.75
C THR A 294 3.71 -6.38 12.32
N ARG A 295 4.00 -7.67 12.42
CA ARG A 295 5.28 -8.19 12.89
C ARG A 295 6.43 -7.74 11.99
N GLN A 296 6.29 -7.93 10.69
CA GLN A 296 7.32 -7.59 9.71
C GLN A 296 7.59 -6.08 9.66
N ASP A 297 6.53 -5.25 9.69
CA ASP A 297 6.64 -3.80 9.74
C ASP A 297 7.28 -3.35 11.07
N PHE A 298 6.97 -4.01 12.20
CA PHE A 298 7.62 -3.74 13.48
C PHE A 298 9.11 -4.11 13.45
N ALA A 299 9.47 -5.30 12.99
CA ALA A 299 10.86 -5.74 12.83
C ALA A 299 11.67 -4.78 11.93
N GLN A 300 11.03 -4.23 10.89
CA GLN A 300 11.64 -3.24 10.01
C GLN A 300 11.88 -1.89 10.70
N VAL A 301 10.99 -1.45 11.61
CA VAL A 301 11.23 -0.28 12.47
C VAL A 301 12.33 -0.60 13.49
N MET A 302 12.37 -1.82 14.01
CA MET A 302 13.37 -2.27 14.98
C MET A 302 14.78 -2.28 14.44
N SER A 303 14.98 -2.70 13.19
CA SER A 303 16.29 -2.66 12.53
C SER A 303 16.90 -1.26 12.48
N PHE A 304 16.08 -0.22 12.73
CA PHE A 304 16.52 1.16 12.76
C PHE A 304 17.19 1.57 14.08
N ILE A 305 16.88 0.93 15.22
CA ILE A 305 17.42 1.32 16.54
C ILE A 305 18.95 1.26 16.56
N GLY A 306 19.55 0.21 16.00
CA GLY A 306 21.00 0.08 15.85
C GLY A 306 21.60 0.75 14.60
N SER A 307 20.79 1.39 13.75
CA SER A 307 21.26 1.97 12.48
C SER A 307 21.61 3.45 12.64
N PRO A 308 22.79 3.94 12.22
CA PRO A 308 23.13 5.37 12.27
C PRO A 308 22.34 6.24 11.27
N THR A 309 21.50 5.65 10.42
CA THR A 309 21.00 6.30 9.18
C THR A 309 19.96 7.43 9.39
N LEU A 310 19.23 7.44 10.51
CA LEU A 310 18.31 8.52 10.91
C LEU A 310 18.72 9.10 12.28
N ASP A 311 19.97 8.88 12.68
CA ASP A 311 20.52 9.45 13.91
C ASP A 311 20.49 10.97 13.87
N ASP A 312 20.87 11.51 12.71
CA ASP A 312 20.82 12.90 12.31
C ASP A 312 19.39 13.44 12.16
N VAL A 313 18.38 12.57 12.14
CA VAL A 313 16.98 12.94 11.97
C VAL A 313 16.24 12.91 13.29
N LEU A 314 16.22 11.77 13.98
CA LEU A 314 15.41 11.58 15.20
C LEU A 314 16.23 11.75 16.48
N GLY A 315 17.55 11.91 16.41
CA GLY A 315 18.42 11.95 17.59
C GLY A 315 18.25 13.17 18.49
N ALA A 316 17.75 14.29 17.97
CA ALA A 316 17.46 15.51 18.72
C ALA A 316 15.97 15.63 19.14
N GLY A 317 15.18 14.58 18.90
CA GLY A 317 13.74 14.58 19.12
C GLY A 317 12.95 14.98 17.85
N PHE A 318 11.63 15.01 17.99
CA PHE A 318 10.72 15.24 16.86
C PHE A 318 9.46 15.99 17.29
N GLU A 319 8.76 16.52 16.29
CA GLU A 319 7.43 17.11 16.39
C GLU A 319 6.52 16.48 15.33
N ILE A 320 5.23 16.36 15.62
CA ILE A 320 4.26 15.81 14.68
C ILE A 320 3.33 16.92 14.19
N LYS A 321 3.16 17.00 12.87
CA LYS A 321 2.17 17.87 12.24
C LYS A 321 1.21 17.04 11.39
N VAL A 322 -0.07 17.16 11.73
CA VAL A 322 -1.15 16.58 10.92
C VAL A 322 -1.37 17.44 9.69
N VAL A 323 -1.23 16.82 8.51
CA VAL A 323 -1.47 17.43 7.21
C VAL A 323 -2.87 17.01 6.75
N THR A 324 -3.80 17.94 6.83
CA THR A 324 -5.18 17.75 6.38
C THR A 324 -5.32 18.31 4.98
N PRO A 325 -5.64 17.49 3.96
CA PRO A 325 -5.92 18.02 2.63
C PRO A 325 -7.13 18.96 2.69
N ALA A 326 -7.08 20.07 1.94
CA ALA A 326 -8.20 20.99 1.89
C ALA A 326 -9.49 20.26 1.44
N PRO A 327 -10.65 20.52 2.07
CA PRO A 327 -11.89 19.89 1.67
C PRO A 327 -12.22 20.29 0.23
N VAL A 328 -12.45 19.28 -0.62
CA VAL A 328 -12.83 19.49 -2.02
C VAL A 328 -14.34 19.35 -2.12
N PRO A 329 -15.09 20.37 -2.59
CA PRO A 329 -16.52 20.27 -2.76
C PRO A 329 -16.86 19.19 -3.81
N PRO A 330 -17.98 18.46 -3.65
CA PRO A 330 -18.45 17.55 -4.69
C PRO A 330 -18.64 18.29 -6.01
N VAL A 331 -18.15 17.69 -7.09
CA VAL A 331 -18.33 18.24 -8.45
C VAL A 331 -19.31 17.36 -9.21
N LEU A 332 -20.24 18.01 -9.91
CA LEU A 332 -21.11 17.37 -10.89
C LEU A 332 -20.32 17.23 -12.19
N TRP A 333 -20.08 15.98 -12.60
CA TRP A 333 -19.38 15.67 -13.83
C TRP A 333 -20.40 15.30 -14.90
N GLU A 334 -20.49 16.11 -15.95
CA GLU A 334 -21.25 15.77 -17.15
C GLU A 334 -20.43 14.87 -18.06
N VAL A 335 -21.08 13.86 -18.64
CA VAL A 335 -20.49 12.93 -19.61
C VAL A 335 -20.99 13.35 -21.00
N SER A 336 -20.18 14.15 -21.68
CA SER A 336 -20.51 14.69 -23.01
C SER A 336 -19.26 14.82 -23.87
N MET A 337 -19.46 14.96 -25.19
CA MET A 337 -18.36 15.27 -26.11
C MET A 337 -17.72 16.62 -25.78
N ASP A 338 -18.51 17.62 -25.39
CA ASP A 338 -18.00 18.94 -25.03
C ASP A 338 -17.15 18.91 -23.77
N SER A 339 -17.57 18.16 -22.74
CA SER A 339 -16.77 17.99 -21.52
C SER A 339 -15.47 17.22 -21.80
N LEU A 340 -15.50 16.20 -22.67
CA LEU A 340 -14.30 15.48 -23.10
C LEU A 340 -13.33 16.38 -23.90
N LYS A 341 -13.83 17.12 -24.89
CA LYS A 341 -13.04 18.08 -25.68
C LYS A 341 -12.47 19.18 -24.79
N SER A 342 -13.26 19.71 -23.87
CA SER A 342 -12.82 20.72 -22.90
C SER A 342 -11.72 20.20 -21.98
N ALA A 343 -11.83 18.94 -21.51
CA ALA A 343 -10.84 18.28 -20.66
C ALA A 343 -9.51 18.05 -21.38
N LEU A 344 -9.56 17.54 -22.61
CA LEU A 344 -8.37 17.38 -23.46
C LEU A 344 -7.75 18.74 -23.79
N GLY A 345 -8.57 19.74 -24.11
CA GLY A 345 -8.11 21.03 -24.61
C GLY A 345 -7.52 20.93 -26.03
N GLU A 346 -7.51 22.06 -26.73
CA GLU A 346 -7.09 22.13 -28.15
C GLU A 346 -5.67 21.58 -28.38
N ARG A 347 -4.77 21.84 -27.45
CA ARG A 347 -3.36 21.42 -27.53
C ARG A 347 -3.20 19.90 -27.55
N TYR A 348 -4.02 19.16 -26.80
CA TYR A 348 -3.86 17.71 -26.65
C TYR A 348 -4.84 16.90 -27.50
N TYR A 349 -5.95 17.52 -27.93
CA TYR A 349 -6.89 16.94 -28.88
C TYR A 349 -6.18 16.45 -30.15
N ASN A 350 -5.28 17.27 -30.71
CA ASN A 350 -4.53 16.93 -31.92
C ASN A 350 -3.41 15.91 -31.64
N VAL A 351 -2.80 15.94 -30.46
CA VAL A 351 -1.68 15.05 -30.09
C VAL A 351 -2.14 13.61 -29.90
N ALA A 352 -3.38 13.40 -29.44
CA ALA A 352 -3.91 12.07 -29.20
C ALA A 352 -4.32 11.33 -30.49
N GLY A 353 -4.35 12.00 -31.65
CA GLY A 353 -4.68 11.39 -32.95
C GLY A 353 -6.07 10.73 -32.98
N MET A 354 -6.99 11.21 -32.15
CA MET A 354 -8.28 10.55 -31.91
C MET A 354 -9.29 10.98 -32.97
N GLU A 355 -9.86 10.02 -33.68
CA GLU A 355 -10.95 10.28 -34.61
C GLU A 355 -12.23 10.64 -33.83
N GLU A 356 -12.96 11.67 -34.28
CA GLU A 356 -14.15 12.18 -33.57
C GLU A 356 -15.20 11.09 -33.30
N SER A 357 -15.44 10.24 -34.30
CA SER A 357 -16.36 9.10 -34.17
C SER A 357 -15.94 8.07 -33.10
N ALA A 358 -14.65 7.95 -32.80
CA ALA A 358 -14.16 7.06 -31.75
C ALA A 358 -14.40 7.64 -30.36
N MET A 359 -14.25 8.96 -30.24
CA MET A 359 -14.55 9.70 -29.00
C MET A 359 -16.05 9.68 -28.70
N GLU A 360 -16.90 9.89 -29.71
CA GLU A 360 -18.37 9.79 -29.54
C GLU A 360 -18.76 8.42 -29.01
N LYS A 361 -18.31 7.34 -29.66
CA LYS A 361 -18.55 5.97 -29.20
C LYS A 361 -18.03 5.73 -27.79
N PHE A 362 -16.91 6.37 -27.40
CA PHE A 362 -16.38 6.26 -26.05
C PHE A 362 -17.26 6.97 -25.02
N VAL A 363 -17.69 8.21 -25.31
CA VAL A 363 -18.58 8.99 -24.47
C VAL A 363 -19.91 8.27 -24.30
N ASP A 364 -20.49 7.74 -25.38
CA ASP A 364 -21.75 6.99 -25.34
C ASP A 364 -21.64 5.74 -24.48
N ARG A 365 -20.57 4.95 -24.67
CA ARG A 365 -20.30 3.78 -23.81
C ARG A 365 -20.18 4.17 -22.34
N LEU A 366 -19.50 5.29 -22.07
CA LEU A 366 -19.33 5.77 -20.71
C LEU A 366 -20.65 6.24 -20.11
N ALA A 367 -21.40 7.07 -20.82
CA ALA A 367 -22.70 7.60 -20.40
C ALA A 367 -23.69 6.47 -20.12
N ASN A 368 -23.75 5.46 -20.99
CA ASN A 368 -24.57 4.26 -20.78
C ASN A 368 -24.17 3.47 -19.53
N LYS A 369 -22.89 3.54 -19.12
CA LYS A 369 -22.37 2.80 -17.98
C LYS A 369 -22.52 3.54 -16.65
N ILE A 370 -22.24 4.85 -16.62
CA ILE A 370 -22.19 5.63 -15.38
C ILE A 370 -23.27 6.71 -15.28
N GLY A 371 -24.07 6.91 -16.33
CA GLY A 371 -25.02 8.00 -16.47
C GLY A 371 -24.42 9.23 -17.17
N HIS A 372 -25.28 10.13 -17.64
CA HIS A 372 -24.88 11.38 -18.29
C HIS A 372 -24.36 12.44 -17.31
N ALA A 373 -24.65 12.30 -16.02
CA ALA A 373 -24.18 13.20 -14.98
C ALA A 373 -23.93 12.44 -13.68
N VAL A 374 -22.76 12.65 -13.06
CA VAL A 374 -22.36 11.95 -11.83
C VAL A 374 -21.76 12.92 -10.83
N THR A 375 -22.33 12.99 -9.63
CA THR A 375 -21.71 13.68 -8.49
C THR A 375 -20.77 12.73 -7.77
N LYS A 376 -19.51 13.13 -7.59
CA LYS A 376 -18.52 12.31 -6.85
C LYS A 376 -17.90 13.05 -5.68
N LYS A 377 -17.73 12.33 -4.58
CA LYS A 377 -16.87 12.70 -3.46
C LYS A 377 -15.46 12.19 -3.75
N ASP A 378 -14.72 12.94 -4.54
CA ASP A 378 -13.29 12.70 -4.76
C ASP A 378 -12.48 13.53 -3.74
N GLY A 379 -11.23 13.17 -3.52
CA GLY A 379 -10.36 13.88 -2.57
C GLY A 379 -8.90 13.79 -2.96
N ILE A 380 -8.10 14.67 -2.39
CA ILE A 380 -6.64 14.60 -2.49
C ILE A 380 -6.17 13.44 -1.62
N HIS A 381 -5.31 12.59 -2.17
CA HIS A 381 -4.77 11.44 -1.45
C HIS A 381 -3.67 11.88 -0.48
N CYS A 382 -3.53 11.15 0.63
CA CYS A 382 -2.62 11.51 1.71
C CYS A 382 -1.16 11.65 1.26
N GLU A 383 -0.67 10.79 0.37
CA GLU A 383 0.70 10.86 -0.13
C GLU A 383 0.95 12.14 -0.96
N CYS A 384 -0.05 12.58 -1.72
CA CYS A 384 0.01 13.84 -2.45
C CYS A 384 -0.07 15.05 -1.51
N ALA A 385 -0.89 14.99 -0.47
CA ALA A 385 -0.95 16.06 0.54
C ALA A 385 0.39 16.21 1.29
N ILE A 386 1.03 15.10 1.64
CA ILE A 386 2.39 15.12 2.22
C ILE A 386 3.40 15.72 1.25
N LEU A 387 3.35 15.36 -0.04
CA LEU A 387 4.24 15.93 -1.06
C LEU A 387 4.13 17.45 -1.12
N VAL A 388 2.91 18.00 -1.17
CA VAL A 388 2.67 19.46 -1.21
C VAL A 388 3.25 20.16 0.02
N GLU A 389 3.09 19.56 1.20
CA GLU A 389 3.61 20.16 2.44
C GLU A 389 5.14 20.03 2.53
N LEU A 390 5.72 18.91 2.11
CA LEU A 390 7.18 18.75 2.02
C LEU A 390 7.78 19.74 1.03
N ASP A 391 7.14 19.93 -0.12
CA ASP A 391 7.53 20.90 -1.14
C ASP A 391 7.62 22.31 -0.53
N LYS A 392 6.55 22.74 0.14
CA LYS A 392 6.50 24.03 0.84
C LYS A 392 7.66 24.20 1.82
N ILE A 393 7.93 23.19 2.64
CA ILE A 393 8.96 23.26 3.69
C ILE A 393 10.38 23.14 3.11
N SER A 394 10.55 22.44 1.99
CA SER A 394 11.85 22.15 1.37
C SER A 394 12.66 23.39 1.00
N HIS A 395 11.99 24.55 0.84
CA HIS A 395 12.62 25.84 0.59
C HIS A 395 13.41 26.39 1.78
N THR A 396 13.12 25.92 3.00
CA THR A 396 13.71 26.44 4.24
C THR A 396 14.44 25.37 5.04
N ARG A 397 14.06 24.09 4.86
CA ARG A 397 14.61 22.98 5.65
C ARG A 397 14.85 21.75 4.77
N PRO A 398 15.95 21.01 5.01
CA PRO A 398 16.20 19.78 4.27
C PRO A 398 15.13 18.72 4.59
N VAL A 399 14.59 18.08 3.56
CA VAL A 399 13.61 16.98 3.68
C VAL A 399 14.23 15.65 3.32
N ILE A 400 13.68 14.56 3.85
CA ILE A 400 13.96 13.22 3.30
C ILE A 400 13.15 13.09 2.01
N PRO A 401 13.77 12.78 0.85
CA PRO A 401 13.08 12.73 -0.44
C PRO A 401 12.26 11.44 -0.61
N TYR A 402 11.48 11.08 0.40
CA TYR A 402 10.66 9.88 0.41
C TYR A 402 9.40 10.09 1.26
N VAL A 403 8.25 9.76 0.68
CA VAL A 403 6.95 9.72 1.34
C VAL A 403 6.63 8.26 1.64
N GLY A 404 6.64 7.91 2.92
CA GLY A 404 6.29 6.58 3.41
C GLY A 404 4.79 6.36 3.32
N VAL A 405 4.36 5.21 2.80
CA VAL A 405 2.94 4.95 2.56
C VAL A 405 2.49 3.59 3.10
N SER A 406 1.30 3.59 3.73
CA SER A 406 0.71 2.36 4.27
C SER A 406 0.16 1.39 3.21
N LYS A 407 -0.13 1.90 2.02
CA LYS A 407 -0.48 1.14 0.81
C LYS A 407 0.22 1.77 -0.38
N LEU A 408 0.49 0.97 -1.41
CA LEU A 408 1.02 1.50 -2.68
C LEU A 408 0.10 2.60 -3.22
N SER A 409 0.70 3.61 -3.84
CA SER A 409 -0.03 4.75 -4.40
C SER A 409 -0.91 4.29 -5.57
N CYS A 410 -1.98 5.03 -5.83
CA CYS A 410 -2.80 4.79 -7.03
C CYS A 410 -2.10 5.25 -8.32
N ALA A 411 -2.66 4.93 -9.48
CA ALA A 411 -2.12 5.37 -10.76
C ALA A 411 -2.02 6.91 -10.87
N PHE A 412 -3.03 7.64 -10.39
CA PHE A 412 -3.04 9.11 -10.50
C PHE A 412 -2.09 9.79 -9.53
N CYS A 413 -1.98 9.30 -8.29
CA CYS A 413 -0.94 9.74 -7.36
C CYS A 413 0.45 9.50 -7.96
N HIS A 414 0.66 8.34 -8.57
CA HIS A 414 1.94 8.02 -9.22
C HIS A 414 2.25 8.96 -10.39
N ALA A 415 1.27 9.22 -11.27
CA ALA A 415 1.40 10.18 -12.36
C ALA A 415 1.71 11.58 -11.84
N TYR A 416 1.05 12.01 -10.77
CA TYR A 416 1.30 13.30 -10.12
C TYR A 416 2.73 13.41 -9.57
N PHE A 417 3.21 12.40 -8.82
CA PHE A 417 4.59 12.36 -8.34
C PHE A 417 5.61 12.38 -9.49
N THR A 418 5.33 11.67 -10.58
CA THR A 418 6.21 11.67 -11.76
C THR A 418 6.26 13.03 -12.44
N ALA A 419 5.09 13.65 -12.67
CA ALA A 419 5.01 15.01 -13.22
C ALA A 419 5.72 16.03 -12.31
N TYR A 420 5.50 15.95 -11.00
CA TYR A 420 6.18 16.80 -10.01
C TYR A 420 7.70 16.69 -10.10
N ARG A 421 8.26 15.47 -10.09
CA ARG A 421 9.71 15.27 -10.18
C ARG A 421 10.28 15.81 -11.49
N GLN A 422 9.60 15.59 -12.61
CA GLN A 422 10.03 16.09 -13.92
C GLN A 422 10.01 17.62 -13.98
N SER A 423 8.98 18.25 -13.43
CA SER A 423 8.82 19.72 -13.46
C SER A 423 9.75 20.43 -12.47
N LYS A 424 9.92 19.89 -11.26
CA LYS A 424 10.76 20.50 -10.22
C LYS A 424 12.25 20.11 -10.33
N GLY A 425 12.57 18.97 -10.94
CA GLY A 425 13.88 18.33 -10.78
C GLY A 425 14.09 17.77 -9.36
N SER A 426 13.00 17.35 -8.70
CA SER A 426 13.04 16.83 -7.33
C SER A 426 13.16 15.29 -7.31
N ASP A 427 13.77 14.77 -6.26
CA ASP A 427 13.88 13.31 -6.02
C ASP A 427 12.80 12.75 -5.08
N ILE A 428 11.86 13.57 -4.60
CA ILE A 428 10.82 13.10 -3.66
C ILE A 428 9.96 12.02 -4.33
N MET A 429 9.89 10.83 -3.72
CA MET A 429 9.16 9.68 -4.26
C MET A 429 8.35 8.91 -3.22
N THR A 430 7.59 7.93 -3.69
CA THR A 430 6.91 6.89 -2.87
C THR A 430 7.46 5.52 -3.23
N ARG A 431 7.05 4.47 -2.51
CA ARG A 431 7.41 3.06 -2.82
C ARG A 431 7.03 2.62 -4.24
N GLY A 432 6.04 3.25 -4.85
CA GLY A 432 5.55 2.90 -6.18
C GLY A 432 4.03 2.85 -6.23
N THR A 433 3.50 2.20 -7.26
CA THR A 433 2.07 2.16 -7.56
C THR A 433 1.51 0.75 -7.63
N HIS A 434 0.26 0.58 -7.21
CA HIS A 434 -0.50 -0.65 -7.46
C HIS A 434 -1.24 -0.63 -8.81
N GLY A 435 -1.11 0.45 -9.59
CA GLY A 435 -1.75 0.63 -10.90
C GLY A 435 -3.25 0.96 -10.85
N GLN A 436 -3.94 0.60 -9.75
CA GLN A 436 -5.37 0.86 -9.64
C GLN A 436 -5.76 2.33 -9.74
N ILE A 437 -6.88 2.55 -10.42
CA ILE A 437 -7.56 3.83 -10.56
C ILE A 437 -8.61 3.99 -9.46
N VAL A 438 -8.60 5.12 -8.77
CA VAL A 438 -9.44 5.40 -7.59
C VAL A 438 -9.96 6.85 -7.65
N PRO A 439 -11.04 7.20 -6.92
CA PRO A 439 -11.45 8.59 -6.69
C PRO A 439 -10.25 9.46 -6.33
N TRP A 440 -9.99 10.53 -7.08
CA TRP A 440 -8.78 11.34 -6.91
C TRP A 440 -9.03 12.78 -7.36
N ARG A 441 -8.37 13.72 -6.69
CA ARG A 441 -8.33 15.14 -7.06
C ARG A 441 -6.90 15.63 -7.09
N SER A 442 -6.64 16.53 -8.03
CA SER A 442 -5.35 17.16 -8.21
C SER A 442 -5.03 18.09 -7.04
N PRO A 443 -3.89 17.89 -6.35
CA PRO A 443 -3.38 18.85 -5.39
C PRO A 443 -3.03 20.18 -6.07
N THR A 444 -2.85 21.23 -5.26
CA THR A 444 -2.42 22.56 -5.73
C THR A 444 -1.18 22.98 -4.96
N LEU A 445 -0.12 23.37 -5.66
CA LEU A 445 1.09 23.95 -5.10
C LEU A 445 0.90 25.47 -4.93
N ALA A 446 0.02 25.88 -4.02
CA ALA A 446 -0.41 27.27 -3.88
C ALA A 446 0.73 28.27 -3.58
N HIS A 447 1.87 27.78 -3.08
CA HIS A 447 3.04 28.59 -2.77
C HIS A 447 4.00 28.76 -3.96
N ASP A 448 3.84 27.97 -5.03
CA ASP A 448 4.60 28.06 -6.27
C ASP A 448 3.67 27.86 -7.48
N PRO A 449 2.96 28.92 -7.92
CA PRO A 449 2.01 28.83 -9.03
C PRO A 449 2.66 28.44 -10.36
N GLN A 450 3.94 28.79 -10.55
CA GLN A 450 4.65 28.45 -11.78
C GLN A 450 4.94 26.95 -11.84
N LEU A 451 5.44 26.38 -10.74
CA LEU A 451 5.61 24.94 -10.65
C LEU A 451 4.28 24.21 -10.72
N ASP A 452 3.22 24.71 -10.07
CA ASP A 452 1.88 24.13 -10.16
C ASP A 452 1.44 24.00 -11.62
N GLU A 453 1.58 25.06 -12.41
CA GLU A 453 1.22 25.05 -13.83
C GLU A 453 2.08 24.05 -14.63
N MET A 454 3.38 23.98 -14.38
CA MET A 454 4.27 23.03 -15.04
C MET A 454 3.90 21.57 -14.73
N VAL A 455 3.63 21.26 -13.47
CA VAL A 455 3.17 19.93 -13.03
C VAL A 455 1.82 19.63 -13.65
N ARG A 456 0.94 20.63 -13.71
CA ARG A 456 -0.40 20.47 -14.28
C ARG A 456 -0.36 20.15 -15.77
N ALA A 457 0.45 20.88 -16.53
CA ALA A 457 0.66 20.67 -17.95
C ALA A 457 1.30 19.30 -18.24
N SER A 458 2.33 18.91 -17.47
CA SER A 458 2.99 17.60 -17.60
C SER A 458 2.01 16.45 -17.36
N MET A 459 1.27 16.49 -16.24
CA MET A 459 0.29 15.46 -15.91
C MET A 459 -0.88 15.43 -16.90
N SER A 460 -1.38 16.59 -17.37
CA SER A 460 -2.45 16.63 -18.38
C SER A 460 -2.01 15.96 -19.68
N SER A 461 -0.76 16.17 -20.11
CA SER A 461 -0.18 15.49 -21.26
C SER A 461 -0.17 13.96 -21.10
N GLN A 462 0.28 13.46 -19.95
CA GLN A 462 0.33 12.02 -19.66
C GLN A 462 -1.08 11.39 -19.63
N LEU A 463 -2.04 12.08 -19.01
CA LEU A 463 -3.43 11.63 -18.94
C LEU A 463 -4.11 11.65 -20.30
N ALA A 464 -3.88 12.69 -21.11
CA ALA A 464 -4.42 12.79 -22.47
C ALA A 464 -3.92 11.65 -23.36
N THR A 465 -2.62 11.35 -23.33
CA THR A 465 -2.05 10.19 -24.06
C THR A 465 -2.67 8.87 -23.60
N SER A 466 -2.84 8.68 -22.29
CA SER A 466 -3.47 7.48 -21.73
C SER A 466 -4.93 7.35 -22.17
N LEU A 467 -5.64 8.47 -22.28
CA LEU A 467 -7.03 8.51 -22.74
C LEU A 467 -7.11 8.25 -24.26
N GLY A 468 -6.16 8.78 -25.02
CA GLY A 468 -5.85 8.44 -26.41
C GLY A 468 -5.89 6.93 -26.64
N ALA A 469 -5.01 6.22 -25.94
CA ALA A 469 -4.90 4.76 -26.02
C ALA A 469 -6.21 4.04 -25.63
N ALA A 470 -6.86 4.48 -24.56
CA ALA A 470 -8.13 3.92 -24.08
C ALA A 470 -9.26 4.02 -25.12
N VAL A 471 -9.38 5.14 -25.83
CA VAL A 471 -10.40 5.31 -26.88
C VAL A 471 -10.11 4.40 -28.07
N MET A 472 -8.84 4.26 -28.45
CA MET A 472 -8.44 3.45 -29.61
C MET A 472 -8.60 1.95 -29.37
N GLU A 473 -8.34 1.44 -28.16
CA GLU A 473 -8.54 0.04 -27.81
C GLU A 473 -10.01 -0.40 -27.90
N GLY A 474 -10.95 0.53 -27.69
CA GLY A 474 -12.39 0.29 -27.86
C GLY A 474 -12.82 -0.05 -29.30
N ARG A 475 -11.92 0.04 -30.29
CA ARG A 475 -12.17 -0.36 -31.69
C ARG A 475 -12.17 -1.88 -31.92
N GLY A 476 -11.47 -2.66 -31.07
CA GLY A 476 -11.22 -4.09 -31.31
C GLY A 476 -12.37 -5.06 -30.97
N GLY A 477 -13.57 -4.56 -30.65
CA GLY A 477 -14.69 -5.35 -30.15
C GLY A 477 -15.44 -6.22 -31.16
N SER A 478 -15.04 -6.27 -32.43
CA SER A 478 -15.67 -7.13 -33.44
C SER A 478 -14.66 -7.69 -34.44
N SER A 479 -14.05 -8.86 -34.16
CA SER A 479 -13.72 -9.94 -35.12
C SER A 479 -12.81 -11.02 -34.49
N GLN A 480 -12.88 -12.22 -35.08
CA GLN A 480 -12.37 -13.53 -34.69
C GLN A 480 -10.87 -13.63 -34.29
N PRO A 481 -10.47 -14.72 -33.58
CA PRO A 481 -9.12 -14.89 -33.07
C PRO A 481 -8.12 -15.18 -34.20
N LEU A 482 -7.18 -14.27 -34.41
CA LEU A 482 -5.96 -14.55 -35.17
C LEU A 482 -4.96 -15.31 -34.29
N HIS A 483 -4.58 -16.49 -34.75
CA HIS A 483 -3.58 -17.37 -34.16
C HIS A 483 -2.20 -16.69 -34.21
N VAL A 484 -1.59 -16.46 -33.05
CA VAL A 484 -0.18 -16.02 -32.89
C VAL A 484 0.50 -16.98 -31.90
N PRO A 485 1.76 -17.42 -32.12
CA PRO A 485 2.32 -18.55 -31.40
C PRO A 485 2.64 -18.22 -29.94
N HIS A 486 2.41 -19.22 -29.08
CA HIS A 486 2.59 -19.16 -27.63
C HIS A 486 4.00 -18.71 -27.19
N ARG A 487 4.05 -17.58 -26.47
CA ARG A 487 5.07 -17.32 -25.45
C ARG A 487 4.39 -17.36 -24.09
N LYS A 488 4.81 -18.30 -23.24
CA LYS A 488 4.24 -18.58 -21.90
C LYS A 488 4.22 -17.30 -21.05
N THR A 489 3.05 -16.71 -20.88
CA THR A 489 2.75 -15.70 -19.86
C THR A 489 1.44 -16.09 -19.17
N ASN A 490 1.40 -15.88 -17.85
CA ASN A 490 0.34 -16.33 -16.94
C ASN A 490 -1.06 -15.88 -17.38
N PRO A 491 -2.11 -16.70 -17.19
CA PRO A 491 -3.46 -16.35 -17.62
C PRO A 491 -4.03 -15.21 -16.75
N VAL A 492 -4.47 -14.17 -17.46
CA VAL A 492 -5.23 -13.02 -16.99
C VAL A 492 -6.65 -13.45 -16.59
N ILE A 493 -7.06 -13.12 -15.37
CA ILE A 493 -8.39 -13.43 -14.81
C ILE A 493 -9.39 -12.35 -15.27
N ARG A 494 -10.47 -12.79 -15.94
CA ARG A 494 -11.66 -11.98 -16.24
C ARG A 494 -12.49 -11.74 -14.97
N TRP A 495 -12.90 -10.51 -14.73
CA TRP A 495 -14.00 -10.17 -13.82
C TRP A 495 -15.22 -9.78 -14.64
N SER A 496 -16.28 -10.58 -14.57
CA SER A 496 -17.58 -10.25 -15.14
C SER A 496 -18.68 -10.77 -14.23
N SER A 497 -19.18 -9.90 -13.33
CA SER A 497 -20.62 -9.71 -13.15
C SER A 497 -20.92 -8.44 -12.33
N PRO A 498 -21.98 -7.68 -12.69
CA PRO A 498 -22.25 -6.34 -12.16
C PRO A 498 -23.48 -6.35 -11.24
N LEU A 499 -23.32 -6.65 -9.96
CA LEU A 499 -24.41 -6.51 -8.98
C LEU A 499 -23.84 -6.34 -7.56
N PHE A 500 -23.18 -5.23 -7.25
CA PHE A 500 -23.01 -4.76 -5.86
C PHE A 500 -22.63 -3.26 -5.88
N LEU A 501 -23.59 -2.44 -6.27
CA LEU A 501 -23.56 -0.97 -6.12
C LEU A 501 -24.88 -0.53 -5.47
N ARG A 502 -25.09 -0.94 -4.22
CA ARG A 502 -25.98 -0.21 -3.30
C ARG A 502 -25.38 -0.26 -1.90
N GLN A 503 -25.03 0.94 -1.41
CA GLN A 503 -24.56 1.31 -0.07
C GLN A 503 -23.38 0.51 0.48
N TRP A 504 -22.14 1.04 0.45
CA TRP A 504 -21.04 0.89 1.45
C TRP A 504 -19.81 1.74 1.06
#